data_AF-A0A9E6W909-F1
#
_entry.id   AF-A0A9E6W909-F1
#
_cell.length_a   1.000
_cell.length_b   1.000
_cell.length_c   1.000
_cell.angle_alpha   90.00
_cell.angle_beta   90.00
_cell.angle_gamma   90.00
#
_symmetry.space_group_name_H-M   'P 1'
#
loop_
_entity.id
_entity.type
_entity.pdbx_description
1 polymer ?
#
loop_
_entity_poly.entity_id
_entity_poly.type
_entity_poly.pdbx_seq_one_letter_code
_entity_poly.pdbx_strand_id
1 'polypeptide(L)' 'MNKTQQFLKAHKLQSSELDMKSITDDFISEMRNGLEGKAGSLQMIPTYLGAEGKIKPNEPVVAIDAGGTNFRA' A
#
# COMPACT_ATOMS: atom_id res chain seq x y z
N MET A 1 -25.98 9.72 22.59
CA MET A 1 -24.79 9.03 22.03
C MET A 1 -24.03 8.40 23.19
N ASN A 2 -23.84 7.08 23.19
CA ASN A 2 -23.17 6.36 24.30
C ASN A 2 -21.64 6.52 24.27
N LYS A 3 -20.93 6.06 25.31
CA LYS A 3 -19.46 6.17 25.40
C LYS A 3 -18.74 5.54 24.20
N THR A 4 -19.18 4.37 23.75
CA THR A 4 -18.62 3.69 22.58
C THR A 4 -18.77 4.53 21.32
N GLN A 5 -19.95 5.08 21.06
CA GLN A 5 -20.21 5.93 19.90
C GLN A 5 -19.40 7.23 19.94
N GLN A 6 -19.22 7.82 21.13
CA GLN A 6 -18.37 9.00 21.32
C GLN A 6 -16.89 8.68 21.03
N PHE A 7 -16.40 7.55 21.52
CA PHE A 7 -15.03 7.09 21.24
C PHE A 7 -14.81 6.86 19.74
N LEU A 8 -15.71 6.11 19.09
CA LEU A 8 -15.60 5.85 17.65
C LEU A 8 -15.62 7.14 16.83
N LYS A 9 -16.47 8.10 17.22
CA LYS A 9 -16.53 9.41 16.58
C LYS A 9 -15.24 10.22 16.77
N ALA A 10 -14.74 10.29 18.01
CA ALA A 10 -13.52 11.04 18.33
C ALA A 10 -12.29 10.52 17.56
N HIS A 11 -12.27 9.23 17.25
CA HIS A 11 -11.19 8.57 16.52
C HIS A 11 -11.49 8.36 15.01
N LYS A 12 -12.59 8.91 14.47
CA LYS A 12 -12.99 8.77 13.05
C LYS A 12 -13.10 7.31 12.59
N LEU A 13 -13.58 6.44 13.47
CA LEU A 13 -13.74 5.00 13.23
C LEU A 13 -15.16 4.64 12.75
N GLN A 14 -16.05 5.61 12.55
CA GLN A 14 -17.38 5.38 12.02
C GLN A 14 -17.34 5.39 10.49
N SER A 15 -17.85 4.35 9.84
CA SER A 15 -17.90 4.26 8.37
C SER A 15 -18.71 5.40 7.73
N SER A 16 -19.72 5.91 8.43
CA SER A 16 -20.50 7.07 8.00
C SER A 16 -19.71 8.39 7.95
N GLU A 17 -18.53 8.44 8.57
CA GLU A 17 -17.65 9.61 8.58
C GLU A 17 -16.52 9.51 7.54
N LEU A 18 -16.43 8.39 6.81
CA LEU A 18 -15.45 8.20 5.75
C LEU A 18 -15.99 8.74 4.42
N ASP A 19 -15.36 9.80 3.91
CA ASP A 19 -15.51 10.20 2.52
C ASP A 19 -14.58 9.36 1.64
N MET A 20 -15.11 8.23 1.14
CA MET A 20 -14.35 7.32 0.29
C MET A 20 -13.83 7.99 -0.98
N LYS A 21 -14.55 8.98 -1.52
CA LYS A 21 -14.12 9.67 -2.73
C LYS A 21 -12.89 10.52 -2.42
N SER A 22 -12.95 11.35 -1.38
CA SER A 22 -11.81 12.18 -0.97
C SER A 22 -10.57 11.32 -0.68
N ILE A 23 -10.73 10.24 0.09
CA ILE A 23 -9.61 9.36 0.46
C ILE A 23 -8.96 8.75 -0.79
N THR A 24 -9.78 8.31 -1.76
CA THR A 24 -9.26 7.71 -3.00
C THR A 24 -8.57 8.75 -3.88
N ASP A 25 -9.14 9.95 -3.99
CA ASP A 25 -8.55 11.05 -4.75
C ASP A 25 -7.20 11.48 -4.16
N ASP A 26 -7.12 11.59 -2.82
CA ASP A 26 -5.87 11.91 -2.10
C ASP A 26 -4.81 10.82 -2.33
N PHE A 27 -5.20 9.55 -2.25
CA PHE A 27 -4.28 8.43 -2.47
C PHE A 27 -3.73 8.43 -3.89
N ILE A 28 -4.57 8.64 -4.90
CA ILE A 28 -4.16 8.74 -6.32
C ILE A 28 -3.25 9.95 -6.54
N SER A 29 -3.53 11.09 -5.89
CA SER A 29 -2.69 12.27 -5.96
C SER A 29 -1.29 11.98 -5.43
N GLU A 30 -1.19 11.31 -4.28
CA GLU A 30 0.10 10.92 -3.69
C GLU A 30 0.85 9.90 -4.55
N MET A 31 0.15 8.97 -5.19
CA MET A 31 0.77 8.05 -6.16
C MET A 31 1.37 8.82 -7.35
N ARG A 32 0.66 9.81 -7.89
CA ARG A 32 1.17 10.65 -8.99
C ARG A 32 2.39 11.45 -8.55
N ASN A 33 2.35 12.06 -7.36
CA ASN A 33 3.50 12.78 -6.80
C ASN A 33 4.74 11.87 -6.71
N GLY A 34 4.58 10.65 -6.19
CA GLY A 34 5.68 9.68 -6.11
C GLY A 34 6.23 9.27 -7.48
N LEU A 35 5.37 9.02 -8.46
CA LEU A 35 5.79 8.67 -9.83
C LEU A 35 6.51 9.83 -10.54
N GLU A 36 6.16 11.07 -10.22
CA GLU A 36 6.79 12.28 -10.75
C GLU A 36 8.06 12.68 -9.98
N GLY A 37 8.43 11.94 -8.93
CA GLY A 37 9.59 12.24 -8.07
C GLY A 37 9.41 13.48 -7.19
N LYS A 38 8.17 13.93 -6.99
CA LYS A 38 7.84 15.04 -6.10
C LYS A 38 7.84 14.58 -4.64
N ALA A 39 8.00 15.53 -3.72
CA ALA A 39 7.81 15.24 -2.30
C ALA A 39 6.37 14.77 -2.03
N GLY A 40 6.23 13.72 -1.23
CA GLY A 40 4.95 13.09 -0.90
C GLY A 40 5.13 11.93 0.08
N SER A 41 4.02 11.34 0.50
CA SER A 41 3.96 10.21 1.40
C SER A 41 4.26 8.87 0.72
N LEU A 42 4.06 8.76 -0.59
CA LEU A 42 4.29 7.54 -1.37
C LEU A 42 5.52 7.70 -2.27
N GLN A 43 6.49 6.80 -2.13
CA GLN A 43 7.78 6.85 -2.84
C GLN A 43 7.76 6.21 -4.23
N MET A 44 6.76 5.37 -4.52
CA MET A 44 6.60 4.69 -5.83
C MET A 44 7.90 4.03 -6.35
N ILE A 45 8.57 3.24 -5.50
CA ILE A 45 9.89 2.65 -5.78
C ILE A 45 9.82 1.65 -6.96
N PRO A 46 10.67 1.78 -7.99
CA PRO A 46 10.69 0.85 -9.12
C PRO A 46 11.23 -0.52 -8.70
N THR A 47 10.56 -1.59 -9.10
CA THR A 47 11.01 -2.97 -8.91
C THR A 47 12.04 -3.42 -9.95
N TYR A 48 12.22 -2.64 -11.01
CA TYR A 48 13.00 -2.99 -12.22
C TYR A 48 12.52 -4.27 -12.93
N LEU A 49 11.29 -4.71 -12.64
CA LEU A 49 10.63 -5.81 -13.34
C LEU A 49 9.77 -5.24 -14.48
N GLY A 50 10.00 -5.72 -15.70
CA GLY A 50 9.13 -5.48 -16.85
C GLY A 50 7.95 -6.45 -16.89
N ALA A 51 6.92 -6.14 -17.69
CA ALA A 51 5.80 -7.06 -17.96
C ALA A 51 6.15 -8.07 -19.08
N GLU A 52 7.23 -7.78 -19.80
CA GLU A 52 7.80 -8.57 -20.87
C GLU A 52 8.68 -9.71 -20.36
N GLY A 53 8.65 -10.84 -21.07
CA GLY A 53 9.44 -12.02 -20.76
C GLY A 53 8.58 -13.26 -20.51
N LYS A 54 9.13 -14.45 -20.82
CA LYS A 54 8.53 -15.73 -20.44
C LYS A 54 9.27 -16.27 -19.24
N ILE A 55 8.56 -16.57 -18.16
CA ILE A 55 9.11 -17.33 -17.04
C ILE A 55 9.38 -18.74 -17.54
N LYS A 56 10.60 -19.24 -17.36
CA LYS A 56 10.95 -20.59 -17.75
C LYS A 56 10.44 -21.57 -16.69
N PRO A 57 9.48 -22.45 -17.04
CA PRO A 57 8.94 -23.40 -16.07
C PRO A 57 9.98 -24.48 -15.74
N ASN A 58 9.89 -25.03 -14.53
CA ASN A 58 10.72 -26.15 -14.06
C ASN A 58 12.23 -25.86 -13.96
N GLU A 59 12.65 -24.59 -13.97
CA GLU A 59 14.01 -24.21 -13.61
C GLU A 59 14.12 -24.03 -12.08
N PRO A 60 14.98 -24.79 -11.38
CA PRO A 60 15.23 -24.57 -9.96
C PRO A 60 15.84 -23.18 -9.71
N VAL A 61 15.33 -22.49 -8.71
CA VAL A 61 15.82 -21.17 -8.28
C VAL A 61 16.01 -21.16 -6.76
N VAL A 62 16.91 -20.29 -6.29
CA VAL A 62 17.07 -19.99 -4.86
C VAL A 62 16.44 -18.64 -4.58
N ALA A 63 15.68 -18.54 -3.49
CA ALA A 63 15.06 -17.29 -3.05
C ALA A 63 15.30 -17.11 -1.56
N ILE A 64 15.48 -15.86 -1.14
CA ILE A 64 15.62 -15.49 0.27
C ILE A 64 14.42 -14.62 0.63
N ASP A 65 13.72 -15.01 1.69
CA ASP A 65 12.65 -14.22 2.30
C ASP A 65 13.13 -13.75 3.68
N ALA A 66 13.42 -12.44 3.75
CA ALA A 66 13.85 -11.75 4.95
C ALA A 66 12.78 -10.74 5.43
N GLY A 67 11.51 -11.09 5.26
CA GLY A 67 10.38 -10.34 5.81
C GLY A 67 9.71 -11.03 7.00
N GLY A 68 8.68 -10.38 7.56
CA GLY A 68 7.82 -10.97 8.59
C GLY A 68 8.54 -11.39 9.86
N THR A 69 8.04 -12.45 10.51
CA THR A 69 8.57 -12.92 11.81
C THR A 69 9.76 -13.86 11.67
N ASN A 70 9.83 -14.65 10.59
CA ASN A 70 10.81 -15.73 10.44
C ASN A 70 11.53 -15.64 9.09
N PHE A 71 12.84 -15.85 9.12
CA PHE A 71 13.69 -15.96 7.93
C PHE A 71 13.50 -17.31 7.19
N ARG A 72 13.50 -17.28 5.86
CA ARG A 72 13.43 -18.48 4.99
C ARG A 72 14.40 -18.35 3.80
N ALA A 73 15.13 -19.42 3.49
CA ALA A 73 16.08 -19.51 2.37
C ALA A 73 16.05 -20.91 1.73
#